data_AF-A0A2S9FAN1-F1
#
_entry.id   AF-A0A2S9FAN1-F1
#
_cell.length_a   1.000
_cell.length_b   1.000
_cell.length_c   1.000
_cell.angle_alpha   90.00
_cell.angle_beta   90.00
_cell.angle_gamma   90.00
#
_symmetry.space_group_name_H-M   'P 1'
#
loop_
_entity.id
_entity.type
_entity.pdbx_description
1 polymer ?
#
loop_
_entity_poly.entity_id
_entity_poly.type
_entity_poly.pdbx_seq_one_letter_code
_entity_poly.pdbx_strand_id
1 'polypeptide(L)'
;VLATVDEKGAEFNTSVDQLQKLITGLAEGRDPIAGAIGPLASAENDLTDMLEQSRRPVQGVIENVRPFAQRFDERKADVNKVVEPLAENYLRLNALGAYGSFFNIFYCSTRLKINGPAGSDILVPFGGPPDPSKGRCSEDG
;
A
#
# COMPACT_ATOMS: atom_id res chain seq x y z
N VAL A 1 -13.12 -81.14 -26.67
CA VAL A 1 -13.41 -80.13 -27.71
C VAL A 1 -14.76 -79.44 -27.50
N LEU A 2 -15.84 -80.16 -27.17
CA LEU A 2 -17.15 -79.53 -26.85
C LEU A 2 -17.11 -78.65 -25.58
N ALA A 3 -16.41 -79.07 -24.53
CA ALA A 3 -16.25 -78.27 -23.31
C ALA A 3 -15.54 -76.93 -23.56
N THR A 4 -14.55 -76.89 -24.46
CA THR A 4 -13.79 -75.67 -24.80
C THR A 4 -14.62 -74.66 -25.60
N VAL A 5 -15.61 -75.12 -26.36
CA VAL A 5 -16.54 -74.23 -27.09
C VAL A 5 -17.58 -73.66 -26.13
N ASP A 6 -18.06 -74.47 -25.18
CA ASP A 6 -19.02 -74.04 -24.15
C ASP A 6 -18.40 -73.02 -23.18
N GLU A 7 -17.15 -73.25 -22.77
CA GLU A 7 -16.36 -72.36 -21.92
C GLU A 7 -16.04 -71.03 -22.61
N LYS A 8 -15.69 -71.06 -23.90
CA LYS A 8 -15.50 -69.85 -24.72
C LYS A 8 -16.81 -69.11 -25.00
N GLY A 9 -17.94 -69.82 -25.09
CA GLY A 9 -19.26 -69.23 -25.21
C GLY A 9 -19.67 -68.45 -23.96
N ALA A 10 -19.40 -69.00 -22.76
CA ALA A 10 -19.65 -68.33 -21.49
C ALA A 10 -18.78 -67.06 -21.30
N GLU A 11 -17.50 -67.12 -21.66
CA GLU A 11 -16.60 -65.94 -21.65
C GLU A 11 -17.05 -64.85 -22.63
N PHE A 12 -17.49 -65.24 -23.83
CA PHE A 12 -18.00 -64.30 -24.83
C PHE A 12 -19.28 -63.62 -24.35
N ASN A 13 -20.23 -64.37 -23.80
CA ASN A 13 -21.48 -63.82 -23.29
C ASN A 13 -21.24 -62.84 -22.14
N THR A 14 -20.29 -63.17 -21.25
CA THR A 14 -19.88 -62.29 -20.14
C THR A 14 -19.26 -60.99 -20.66
N SER A 15 -18.45 -61.07 -21.72
CA SER A 15 -17.82 -59.89 -22.33
C SER A 15 -18.85 -58.97 -23.00
N VAL A 16 -19.86 -59.55 -23.66
CA VAL A 16 -20.98 -58.79 -24.25
C VAL A 16 -21.81 -58.12 -23.16
N ASP A 17 -22.12 -58.83 -22.07
CA ASP A 17 -22.84 -58.26 -20.92
C ASP A 17 -22.07 -57.11 -20.26
N GLN A 18 -20.74 -57.24 -20.12
CA GLN A 18 -19.90 -56.17 -19.58
C GLN A 18 -19.85 -54.95 -20.51
N LEU A 19 -19.75 -55.17 -21.82
CA LEU A 19 -19.79 -54.08 -22.81
C LEU A 19 -21.16 -53.38 -22.79
N GLN A 20 -22.25 -54.12 -22.71
CA GLN A 20 -23.59 -53.55 -22.60
C GLN A 20 -23.74 -52.73 -21.31
N LYS A 21 -23.27 -53.24 -20.16
CA LYS A 21 -23.27 -52.49 -18.89
C LYS A 21 -22.43 -51.21 -18.98
N LEU A 22 -21.28 -51.25 -19.66
CA LEU A 22 -20.44 -50.08 -19.87
C LEU A 22 -21.14 -49.04 -20.76
N ILE A 23 -21.73 -49.47 -21.87
CA ILE A 23 -22.45 -48.57 -22.80
C ILE A 23 -23.67 -47.95 -22.10
N THR A 24 -24.44 -48.73 -21.35
CA THR A 24 -25.60 -48.22 -20.59
C THR A 24 -25.14 -47.25 -19.50
N GLY A 25 -24.12 -47.61 -18.71
CA GLY A 25 -23.58 -46.72 -17.68
C GLY A 25 -22.98 -45.43 -18.24
N LEU A 26 -22.35 -45.49 -19.41
CA LEU A 26 -21.84 -44.31 -20.11
C LEU A 26 -22.96 -43.45 -20.69
N ALA A 27 -24.02 -44.06 -21.19
CA ALA A 27 -25.21 -43.35 -21.67
C ALA A 27 -25.95 -42.65 -20.50
N GLU A 28 -26.06 -43.30 -19.36
CA GLU A 28 -26.62 -42.74 -18.12
C GLU A 28 -25.71 -41.62 -17.54
N GLY A 29 -24.39 -41.77 -17.65
CA GLY A 29 -23.41 -40.78 -17.19
C GLY A 29 -23.17 -39.58 -18.12
N ARG A 30 -23.77 -39.55 -19.31
CA ARG A 30 -23.53 -38.47 -20.29
C ARG A 30 -24.03 -37.12 -19.81
N ASP A 31 -25.17 -37.09 -19.12
CA ASP A 31 -25.88 -35.88 -18.74
C ASP A 31 -25.12 -35.09 -17.65
N PRO A 32 -24.59 -35.70 -16.57
CA PRO A 32 -23.75 -34.97 -15.62
C PRO A 32 -22.41 -34.51 -16.22
N ILE A 33 -21.82 -35.25 -17.15
CA ILE A 33 -20.57 -34.84 -17.84
C ILE A 33 -20.84 -33.65 -18.76
N ALA A 34 -21.85 -33.76 -19.64
CA ALA A 34 -22.22 -32.67 -20.55
C ALA A 34 -22.73 -31.43 -19.78
N GLY A 35 -23.45 -31.66 -18.67
CA GLY A 35 -23.96 -30.60 -17.80
C GLY A 35 -22.87 -29.83 -17.06
N ALA A 36 -21.69 -30.43 -16.83
CA ALA A 36 -20.56 -29.76 -16.19
C ALA A 36 -19.71 -28.91 -17.16
N ILE A 37 -19.69 -29.23 -18.46
CA ILE A 37 -18.86 -28.53 -19.46
C ILE A 37 -19.26 -27.07 -19.60
N GLY A 38 -20.55 -26.76 -19.71
CA GLY A 38 -21.04 -25.38 -19.84
C GLY A 38 -20.64 -24.49 -18.66
N PRO A 39 -20.94 -24.88 -17.41
CA PRO A 39 -20.49 -24.17 -16.21
C PRO A 39 -18.97 -24.03 -16.11
N LEU A 40 -18.19 -25.06 -16.46
CA LEU A 40 -16.72 -24.97 -16.48
C LEU A 40 -16.24 -23.93 -17.48
N ALA A 41 -16.74 -23.98 -18.72
CA ALA A 41 -16.38 -23.02 -19.75
C ALA A 41 -16.77 -21.59 -19.36
N SER A 42 -17.92 -21.40 -18.69
CA SER A 42 -18.32 -20.09 -18.15
C SER A 42 -17.33 -19.61 -17.08
N ALA A 43 -16.97 -20.47 -16.13
CA ALA A 43 -16.03 -20.10 -15.07
C ALA A 43 -14.62 -19.77 -15.61
N GLU A 44 -14.17 -20.48 -16.64
CA GLU A 44 -12.90 -20.17 -17.32
C GLU A 44 -12.94 -18.81 -18.03
N ASN A 45 -14.05 -18.48 -18.70
CA ASN A 45 -14.25 -17.17 -19.30
C ASN A 45 -14.34 -16.06 -18.25
N ASP A 46 -15.10 -16.26 -17.18
CA ASP A 46 -15.23 -15.28 -16.08
C ASP A 46 -13.87 -14.98 -15.45
N LEU A 47 -13.04 -16.01 -15.23
CA LEU A 47 -11.68 -15.84 -14.73
C LEU A 47 -10.79 -15.07 -15.71
N THR A 48 -10.89 -15.40 -17.00
CA THR A 48 -10.14 -14.71 -18.06
C THR A 48 -10.53 -13.24 -18.12
N ASP A 49 -11.83 -12.94 -18.16
CA ASP A 49 -12.37 -11.59 -18.16
C ASP A 49 -11.94 -10.81 -16.91
N MET A 50 -11.97 -11.45 -15.72
CA MET A 50 -11.49 -10.83 -14.48
C MET A 50 -10.01 -10.45 -14.57
N LEU A 51 -9.17 -11.33 -15.12
CA LEU A 51 -7.75 -11.08 -15.29
C LEU A 51 -7.48 -9.98 -16.32
N GLU A 52 -8.20 -9.97 -17.44
CA GLU A 52 -8.09 -8.92 -18.46
C GLU A 52 -8.50 -7.55 -17.90
N GLN A 53 -9.63 -7.50 -17.20
CA GLN A 53 -10.15 -6.28 -16.59
C GLN A 53 -9.27 -5.78 -15.45
N SER A 54 -8.65 -6.68 -14.67
CA SER A 54 -7.80 -6.30 -13.52
C SER A 54 -6.40 -5.82 -13.95
N ARG A 55 -5.91 -6.24 -15.13
CA ARG A 55 -4.54 -5.96 -15.57
C ARG A 55 -4.24 -4.46 -15.64
N ARG A 56 -5.11 -3.68 -16.27
CA ARG A 56 -4.90 -2.23 -16.47
C ARG A 56 -5.00 -1.43 -15.17
N PRO A 57 -6.02 -1.63 -14.30
CA PRO A 57 -6.07 -1.00 -12.99
C PRO A 57 -4.83 -1.29 -12.13
N VAL A 58 -4.38 -2.55 -12.07
CA VAL A 58 -3.19 -2.93 -11.29
C VAL A 58 -1.93 -2.26 -11.85
N GLN A 59 -1.77 -2.23 -13.17
CA GLN A 59 -0.68 -1.48 -13.81
C GLN A 59 -0.73 0.00 -13.44
N GLY A 60 -1.90 0.63 -13.52
CA GLY A 60 -2.07 2.04 -13.14
C GLY A 60 -1.71 2.31 -11.69
N VAL A 61 -2.10 1.44 -10.75
CA VAL A 61 -1.69 1.55 -9.35
C VAL A 61 -0.18 1.46 -9.22
N ILE A 62 0.46 0.48 -9.88
CA ILE A 62 1.92 0.32 -9.82
C ILE A 62 2.63 1.54 -10.42
N GLU A 63 2.19 2.04 -11.58
CA GLU A 63 2.77 3.18 -12.27
C GLU A 63 2.72 4.47 -11.43
N ASN A 64 1.67 4.65 -10.61
CA ASN A 64 1.51 5.85 -9.79
C ASN A 64 2.11 5.69 -8.38
N VAL A 65 1.88 4.56 -7.71
CA VAL A 65 2.32 4.34 -6.33
C VAL A 65 3.81 4.05 -6.25
N ARG A 66 4.40 3.35 -7.23
CA ARG A 66 5.83 3.00 -7.19
C ARG A 66 6.73 4.23 -7.18
N PRO A 67 6.59 5.24 -8.07
CA PRO A 67 7.43 6.44 -8.03
C PRO A 67 7.22 7.23 -6.74
N PHE A 68 5.97 7.33 -6.26
CA PHE A 68 5.68 8.00 -4.99
C PHE A 68 6.39 7.32 -3.82
N ALA A 69 6.24 6.00 -3.68
CA ALA A 69 6.87 5.23 -2.62
C ALA A 69 8.40 5.31 -2.68
N GLN A 70 8.99 5.29 -3.88
CA GLN A 70 10.44 5.48 -4.06
C GLN A 70 10.88 6.86 -3.57
N ARG A 71 10.23 7.94 -4.02
CA ARG A 71 10.58 9.30 -3.57
C ARG A 71 10.35 9.51 -2.08
N PHE A 72 9.31 8.90 -1.53
CA PHE A 72 9.03 8.94 -0.10
C PHE A 72 10.12 8.23 0.70
N ASP A 73 10.56 7.05 0.27
CA ASP A 73 11.63 6.30 0.93
C ASP A 73 13.00 6.99 0.82
N GLU A 74 13.34 7.53 -0.36
CA GLU A 74 14.55 8.36 -0.57
C GLU A 74 14.60 9.56 0.38
N ARG A 75 13.44 10.14 0.71
CA ARG A 75 13.30 11.33 1.58
C ARG A 75 12.80 10.98 2.98
N LYS A 76 12.85 9.71 3.38
CA LYS A 76 12.32 9.22 4.66
C LYS A 76 12.91 9.96 5.85
N ALA A 77 14.21 10.26 5.81
CA ALA A 77 14.86 11.03 6.87
C ALA A 77 14.25 12.44 7.03
N ASP A 78 13.87 13.11 5.94
CA ASP A 78 13.26 14.43 6.01
C ASP A 78 11.82 14.37 6.51
N VAL A 79 11.06 13.35 6.10
CA VAL A 79 9.71 13.10 6.64
C VAL A 79 9.80 12.82 8.14
N ASN A 80 10.72 11.96 8.55
CA ASN A 80 10.91 11.59 9.95
C ASN A 80 11.31 12.78 10.83
N LYS A 81 12.17 13.70 10.34
CA LYS A 81 12.49 14.96 11.05
C LYS A 81 11.26 15.79 11.43
N VAL A 82 10.16 15.67 10.69
CA VAL A 82 8.90 16.37 10.98
C VAL A 82 7.97 15.50 11.82
N VAL A 83 7.80 14.23 11.44
CA VAL A 83 6.83 13.31 12.04
C VAL A 83 7.25 12.85 13.44
N GLU A 84 8.53 12.54 13.65
CA GLU A 84 9.03 12.02 14.94
C GLU A 84 8.85 13.04 16.09
N PRO A 85 9.27 14.31 15.98
CA PRO A 85 9.08 15.29 17.05
C PRO A 85 7.68 15.93 17.03
N LEU A 86 6.77 15.51 16.15
CA LEU A 86 5.52 16.22 15.89
C LEU A 86 4.71 16.44 17.17
N ALA A 87 4.51 15.39 17.97
CA ALA A 87 3.75 15.47 19.21
C ALA A 87 4.36 16.47 20.21
N GLU A 88 5.68 16.41 20.40
CA GLU A 88 6.39 17.33 21.30
C GLU A 88 6.31 18.78 20.78
N ASN A 89 6.47 18.98 19.47
CA ASN A 89 6.35 20.30 18.84
C ASN A 89 4.97 20.90 19.04
N TYR A 90 3.90 20.10 18.93
CA TYR A 90 2.53 20.56 19.20
C TYR A 90 2.32 20.95 20.68
N LEU A 91 2.89 20.19 21.62
CA LEU A 91 2.84 20.54 23.05
C LEU A 91 3.56 21.86 23.35
N ARG A 92 4.77 22.03 22.79
CA ARG A 92 5.53 23.28 22.89
C ARG A 92 4.79 24.45 22.25
N LEU A 93 4.17 24.25 21.09
CA LEU A 93 3.37 25.27 20.40
C LEU A 93 2.14 25.68 21.22
N ASN A 94 1.46 24.73 21.85
CA ASN A 94 0.32 25.02 22.74
C ASN A 94 0.75 25.91 23.92
N ALA A 95 1.90 25.62 24.53
CA ALA A 95 2.45 26.45 25.61
C ALA A 95 2.71 27.91 25.16
N LEU A 96 3.16 28.12 23.92
CA LEU A 96 3.34 29.46 23.36
C LEU A 96 1.99 30.18 23.14
N GLY A 97 0.95 29.43 22.77
CA GLY A 97 -0.42 29.92 22.58
C GLY A 97 -1.23 30.09 23.87
N ALA A 98 -0.67 29.81 25.05
CA ALA A 98 -1.37 29.89 26.33
C ALA A 98 -2.00 31.27 26.62
N TYR A 99 -1.53 32.32 25.96
CA TYR A 99 -2.02 33.70 26.10
C TYR A 99 -3.05 34.12 25.04
N GLY A 100 -3.56 33.18 24.23
CA GLY A 100 -4.63 33.42 23.28
C GLY A 100 -4.12 33.77 21.87
N SER A 101 -4.43 34.97 21.38
CA SER A 101 -4.21 35.37 19.98
C SER A 101 -2.82 35.92 19.67
N PHE A 102 -1.89 35.90 20.63
CA PHE A 102 -0.54 36.44 20.46
C PHE A 102 0.50 35.63 21.26
N PHE A 103 1.73 35.61 20.75
CA PHE A 103 2.86 35.02 21.45
C PHE A 103 3.50 36.06 22.39
N ASN A 104 3.71 35.70 23.66
CA ASN A 104 4.44 36.54 24.62
C ASN A 104 5.96 36.34 24.47
N ILE A 105 6.51 36.80 23.34
CA ILE A 105 7.95 36.75 23.07
C ILE A 105 8.57 38.10 23.45
N PHE A 106 9.64 38.06 24.26
CA PHE A 106 10.41 39.24 24.61
C PHE A 106 11.79 39.16 23.94
N TYR A 107 12.14 40.16 23.13
CA TYR A 107 13.41 40.21 22.41
C TYR A 107 14.46 40.96 23.24
N CYS A 108 15.41 40.25 23.83
CA CYS A 108 16.46 40.85 24.65
C CYS A 108 17.52 41.63 23.86
N SER A 109 17.83 41.19 22.65
CA SER A 109 18.77 41.85 21.76
C SER A 109 18.40 41.48 20.34
N THR A 110 18.21 42.47 19.47
CA THR A 110 18.05 42.24 18.04
C THR A 110 19.21 42.88 17.27
N ARG A 111 19.71 42.19 16.25
CA ARG A 111 20.75 42.71 15.35
C ARG A 111 20.29 42.47 13.93
N LEU A 112 20.32 43.51 13.12
CA LEU A 112 20.03 43.44 11.70
C LEU A 112 21.34 43.19 10.96
N LYS A 113 21.41 42.09 10.22
CA LYS A 113 22.52 41.80 9.31
C LYS A 113 22.18 42.32 7.92
N ILE A 114 23.03 43.20 7.40
CA ILE A 114 22.91 43.76 6.04
C ILE A 114 24.17 43.41 5.27
N ASN A 115 24.00 42.92 4.04
CA ASN A 115 25.13 42.66 3.15
C ASN A 115 25.64 43.99 2.58
N GLY A 116 26.88 44.34 2.91
CA GLY A 116 27.52 45.55 2.42
C GLY A 116 27.96 45.45 0.95
N PRO A 117 28.31 46.58 0.31
CA PRO A 117 28.64 46.65 -1.12
C PRO A 117 29.82 45.77 -1.57
N ALA A 118 30.68 45.35 -0.65
CA ALA A 118 31.85 44.51 -0.91
C ALA A 118 31.70 43.06 -0.39
N GLY A 119 30.48 42.61 -0.09
CA GLY A 119 30.24 41.28 0.49
C GLY A 119 30.57 41.16 1.98
N SER A 120 30.87 42.29 2.65
CA SER A 120 31.07 42.36 4.09
C SER A 120 29.74 42.34 4.84
N ASP A 121 29.64 41.57 5.91
CA ASP A 121 28.49 41.60 6.80
C ASP A 121 28.52 42.86 7.68
N ILE A 122 27.50 43.71 7.57
CA ILE A 122 27.29 44.84 8.48
C ILE A 122 26.21 44.43 9.48
N LEU A 123 26.56 44.38 10.78
CA LEU A 123 25.63 44.10 11.86
C LEU A 123 25.21 45.42 12.52
N VAL A 124 23.97 45.84 12.30
CA VAL A 124 23.38 47.01 12.92
C VAL A 124 22.58 46.56 14.16
N PRO A 125 22.94 46.98 15.39
CA PRO A 125 22.13 46.68 16.56
C PRO A 125 20.77 47.39 16.42
N PHE A 126 19.69 46.63 16.54
CA PHE A 126 18.32 47.15 16.53
C PHE A 126 17.79 46.90 17.94
N GLY A 127 17.60 47.95 18.73
CA GLY A 127 17.41 47.82 20.19
C GLY A 127 18.73 47.84 20.96
N GLY A 128 18.74 48.54 22.08
CA GLY A 128 19.92 48.70 22.93
C GLY A 128 20.37 47.39 23.58
N PRO A 129 21.59 47.33 24.14
CA PRO A 129 22.03 46.18 24.91
C PRO A 129 21.06 45.93 26.07
N PRO A 130 20.64 44.68 26.32
CA PRO A 130 19.79 44.35 27.46
C PRO A 130 20.52 44.74 28.75
N ASP A 131 19.82 45.37 29.69
CA ASP A 131 20.33 45.62 31.03
C ASP A 131 20.32 44.29 31.81
N PRO A 132 21.50 43.69 32.10
CA PRO A 132 21.58 42.38 32.74
C PRO A 132 21.10 42.41 34.20
N SER A 133 20.86 43.59 34.78
CA SER A 133 20.42 43.75 36.15
C SER A 133 18.90 43.90 36.33
N LYS A 134 18.12 44.05 35.25
CA LYS A 134 16.68 44.35 35.34
C LYS A 134 15.83 43.71 34.23
N GLY A 135 14.66 43.20 34.62
CA GLY A 135 13.62 42.72 33.71
C GLY A 135 13.90 41.31 33.17
N ARG A 136 13.10 40.90 32.16
CA ARG A 136 13.09 39.54 31.58
C ARG A 136 14.37 39.10 30.86
N CYS A 137 15.36 39.98 30.78
CA CYS A 137 16.65 39.78 30.11
C CYS A 137 17.82 39.90 31.09
N SER A 138 17.51 39.84 32.39
CA SER A 138 18.52 39.77 33.44
C SER A 138 19.19 38.39 33.45
N GLU A 139 20.33 38.27 34.12
CA GLU A 139 21.05 36.99 34.23
C GLU A 139 20.21 35.88 34.92
N ASP A 140 19.22 36.27 35.73
CA ASP A 140 18.36 35.38 36.51
C ASP A 140 16.99 35.05 35.84
N GLY A 141 16.70 35.65 34.67
CA GLY A 141 15.44 35.48 33.93
C GLY A 141 14.34 36.43 34.34
#